data_AF-A0A3M8DA44-F1
#
_entry.id   AF-A0A3M8DA44-F1
#
_cell.length_a   1.000
_cell.length_b   1.000
_cell.length_c   1.000
_cell.angle_alpha   90.00
_cell.angle_beta   90.00
_cell.angle_gamma   90.00
#
_symmetry.space_group_name_H-M   'P 1'
#
loop_
_entity.id
_entity.type
_entity.pdbx_description
1 polymer ?
#
loop_
_entity_poly.entity_id
_entity_poly.type
_entity_poly.pdbx_seq_one_letter_code
_entity_poly.pdbx_strand_id
1 'polypeptide(L)'
;MRKIWFAGIALVVAAVVLSGLTLLSSIENQVVNKVAKSKANQTKFHASQISDNDLRLMANAVYGESRGEPFEGQVAVAAVILNRVKSPSFPNTPSAVIFEPRAFTAVADGQIWLEPNENASKAVRSALKGWDPTGGCTYYFNPATATSQWIWSRPQAKKIGKHIFCR
;
A
#
# COMPACT_ATOMS: atom_id res chain seq x y z
N MET A 1 56.83 49.28 1.68
CA MET A 1 55.95 48.57 2.63
C MET A 1 54.69 48.08 1.89
N ARG A 2 54.59 46.78 1.57
CA ARG A 2 53.44 46.15 0.88
C ARG A 2 52.56 45.46 1.94
N LYS A 3 51.44 46.08 2.33
CA LYS A 3 50.45 45.50 3.25
C LYS A 3 49.03 45.67 2.70
N ILE A 4 48.66 45.06 1.57
CA ILE A 4 47.26 45.15 1.06
C ILE A 4 46.69 43.84 0.46
N TRP A 5 47.47 42.77 0.26
CA TRP A 5 47.01 41.63 -0.57
C TRP A 5 46.39 40.40 0.12
N PHE A 6 46.17 40.40 1.45
CA PHE A 6 45.67 39.19 2.13
C PHE A 6 44.18 39.20 2.51
N ALA A 7 43.52 40.37 2.61
CA ALA A 7 42.11 40.44 2.99
C ALA A 7 41.15 40.04 1.84
N GLY A 8 41.52 40.30 0.59
CA GLY A 8 40.65 40.02 -0.57
C GLY A 8 40.49 38.53 -0.90
N ILE A 9 41.55 37.72 -0.69
CA ILE A 9 41.53 36.28 -1.01
C ILE A 9 40.67 35.49 -0.02
N ALA A 10 40.73 35.82 1.27
CA ALA A 10 39.92 35.16 2.30
C ALA A 10 38.41 35.42 2.10
N LEU A 11 38.04 36.62 1.64
CA LEU A 11 36.65 37.02 1.40
C LEU A 11 36.04 36.30 0.18
N VAL A 12 36.85 36.08 -0.88
CA VAL A 12 36.43 35.33 -2.07
C VAL A 12 36.26 33.83 -1.75
N VAL A 13 37.18 33.23 -0.97
CA VAL A 13 37.06 31.82 -0.57
C VAL A 13 35.83 31.60 0.31
N ALA A 14 35.56 32.48 1.28
CA ALA A 14 34.36 32.39 2.13
C ALA A 14 33.06 32.52 1.32
N ALA A 15 33.01 33.42 0.34
CA ALA A 15 31.84 33.59 -0.54
C ALA A 15 31.58 32.37 -1.44
N VAL A 16 32.63 31.73 -1.97
CA VAL A 16 32.51 30.51 -2.80
C VAL A 16 32.05 29.30 -1.96
N VAL A 17 32.53 29.16 -0.72
CA VAL A 17 32.09 28.08 0.19
C VAL A 17 30.63 28.27 0.63
N LEU A 18 30.25 29.50 0.98
CA LEU A 18 28.87 29.81 1.41
C LEU A 18 27.86 29.65 0.27
N SER A 19 28.19 30.15 -0.94
CA SER A 19 27.33 29.98 -2.12
C SER A 19 27.19 28.50 -2.51
N GLY A 20 28.28 27.71 -2.47
CA GLY A 20 28.23 26.27 -2.70
C GLY A 20 27.31 25.52 -1.72
N LEU A 21 27.36 25.88 -0.42
CA LEU A 21 26.49 25.29 0.60
C LEU A 21 25.01 25.63 0.38
N THR A 22 24.69 26.88 -0.03
CA THR A 22 23.31 27.27 -0.36
C THR A 22 22.79 26.53 -1.60
N LEU A 23 23.62 26.32 -2.61
CA LEU A 23 23.26 25.58 -3.81
C LEU A 23 22.97 24.10 -3.49
N LEU A 24 23.78 23.46 -2.66
CA LEU A 24 23.54 22.08 -2.21
C LEU A 24 22.20 21.95 -1.48
N SER A 25 21.94 22.83 -0.51
CA SER A 25 20.68 22.80 0.25
C SER A 25 19.44 23.04 -0.62
N SER A 26 19.57 23.88 -1.66
CA SER A 26 18.51 24.11 -2.64
C SER A 26 18.26 22.86 -3.50
N ILE A 27 19.32 22.18 -3.96
CA ILE A 27 19.20 20.93 -4.73
C ILE A 27 18.53 19.84 -3.88
N GLU A 28 18.92 19.67 -2.61
CA GLU A 28 18.28 18.72 -1.70
C GLU A 28 16.79 19.02 -1.53
N ASN A 29 16.42 20.27 -1.29
CA ASN A 29 15.01 20.67 -1.19
C ASN A 29 14.22 20.44 -2.48
N GLN A 30 14.81 20.69 -3.65
CA GLN A 30 14.19 20.41 -4.94
C GLN A 30 13.97 18.90 -5.15
N VAL A 31 14.94 18.07 -4.77
CA VAL A 31 14.84 16.61 -4.85
C VAL A 31 13.77 16.09 -3.88
N VAL A 32 13.78 16.54 -2.63
CA VAL A 32 12.78 16.14 -1.62
C VAL A 32 11.37 16.54 -2.06
N ASN A 33 11.19 17.77 -2.57
CA ASN A 33 9.90 18.23 -3.08
C ASN A 33 9.44 17.42 -4.30
N LYS A 34 10.35 17.08 -5.22
CA LYS A 34 10.02 16.25 -6.39
C LYS A 34 9.59 14.84 -6.00
N VAL A 35 10.25 14.25 -5.01
CA VAL A 35 9.89 12.92 -4.44
C VAL A 35 8.57 12.98 -3.65
N ALA A 36 8.33 14.06 -2.91
CA ALA A 36 7.05 14.25 -2.21
C ALA A 36 5.90 14.44 -3.20
N LYS A 37 6.12 15.20 -4.28
CA LYS A 37 5.12 15.43 -5.34
C LYS A 37 4.85 14.17 -6.15
N SER A 38 5.84 13.31 -6.41
CA SER A 38 5.62 12.02 -7.07
C SER A 38 4.83 11.04 -6.20
N LYS A 39 5.04 11.06 -4.88
CA LYS A 39 4.19 10.33 -3.92
C LYS A 39 2.78 10.91 -3.80
N ALA A 40 2.61 12.23 -3.93
CA ALA A 40 1.29 12.88 -3.89
C ALA A 40 0.50 12.68 -5.19
N ASN A 41 1.18 12.51 -6.32
CA ASN A 41 0.58 12.23 -7.63
C ASN A 41 0.34 10.72 -7.84
N GLN A 42 0.06 10.00 -6.75
CA GLN A 42 -0.54 8.67 -6.78
C GLN A 42 -1.86 8.79 -7.52
N THR A 43 -1.89 8.29 -8.76
CA THR A 43 -3.07 8.24 -9.60
C THR A 43 -4.23 7.67 -8.79
N LYS A 44 -5.32 8.44 -8.65
CA LYS A 44 -6.56 7.94 -8.05
C LYS A 44 -6.86 6.58 -8.65
N PHE A 45 -7.00 5.56 -7.82
CA PHE A 45 -7.34 4.22 -8.29
C PHE A 45 -8.66 4.25 -9.06
N HIS A 46 -8.62 3.89 -10.34
CA HIS A 46 -9.81 3.68 -11.15
C HIS A 46 -10.02 2.18 -11.33
N ALA A 47 -11.23 1.68 -11.03
CA ALA A 47 -11.56 0.27 -11.22
C ALA A 47 -11.37 -0.20 -12.67
N SER A 48 -11.44 0.71 -13.65
CA SER A 48 -11.16 0.45 -15.07
C SER A 48 -9.68 0.17 -15.39
N GLN A 49 -8.76 0.37 -14.43
CA GLN A 49 -7.33 0.08 -14.58
C GLN A 49 -6.95 -1.32 -14.08
N ILE A 50 -7.90 -2.09 -13.58
CA ILE A 50 -7.64 -3.46 -13.11
C ILE A 50 -7.56 -4.38 -14.33
N SER A 51 -6.41 -5.02 -14.49
CA SER A 51 -6.18 -5.99 -15.56
C SER A 51 -6.86 -7.32 -15.27
N ASP A 52 -7.05 -8.16 -16.30
CA ASP A 52 -7.51 -9.54 -16.11
C ASP A 52 -6.56 -10.33 -15.20
N ASN A 53 -5.26 -10.03 -15.25
CA ASN A 53 -4.29 -10.63 -14.35
C ASN A 53 -4.53 -10.21 -12.90
N ASP A 54 -4.82 -8.93 -12.63
CA ASP A 54 -5.20 -8.48 -11.28
C ASP A 54 -6.47 -9.18 -10.79
N LEU A 55 -7.47 -9.36 -11.66
CA LEU A 55 -8.70 -10.09 -11.30
C LEU A 55 -8.40 -11.55 -10.89
N ARG A 56 -7.53 -12.24 -11.64
CA ARG A 56 -7.09 -13.60 -11.32
C ARG A 56 -6.34 -13.66 -10.00
N LEU A 57 -5.36 -12.77 -9.80
CA LEU A 57 -4.60 -12.68 -8.56
C LEU A 57 -5.50 -12.39 -7.35
N MET A 58 -6.41 -11.42 -7.48
CA MET A 58 -7.38 -11.08 -6.44
C MET A 58 -8.26 -12.28 -6.08
N ALA A 59 -8.77 -13.01 -7.08
CA ALA A 59 -9.63 -14.16 -6.82
C ALA A 59 -8.89 -15.30 -6.12
N ASN A 60 -7.64 -15.57 -6.50
CA ASN A 60 -6.80 -16.57 -5.83
C ASN A 60 -6.42 -16.16 -4.40
N ALA A 61 -6.08 -14.89 -4.19
CA ALA A 61 -5.83 -14.34 -2.86
C ALA A 61 -7.09 -14.44 -1.97
N VAL A 62 -8.24 -13.99 -2.45
CA VAL A 62 -9.53 -14.11 -1.74
C VAL A 62 -9.84 -15.57 -1.40
N TYR A 63 -9.64 -16.49 -2.35
CA TYR A 63 -9.89 -17.90 -2.10
C TYR A 63 -8.98 -18.46 -1.01
N GLY A 64 -7.67 -18.17 -1.04
CA GLY A 64 -6.73 -18.63 0.00
C GLY A 64 -7.09 -18.13 1.40
N GLU A 65 -7.59 -16.89 1.50
CA GLU A 65 -7.92 -16.27 2.77
C GLU A 65 -9.31 -16.66 3.30
N SER A 66 -10.26 -17.00 2.42
CA SER A 66 -11.68 -17.10 2.80
C SER A 66 -12.39 -18.33 2.25
N ARG A 67 -11.64 -19.38 1.86
CA ARG A 67 -12.22 -20.68 1.51
C ARG A 67 -13.06 -21.23 2.67
N GLY A 68 -14.32 -21.53 2.37
CA GLY A 68 -15.28 -22.06 3.34
C GLY A 68 -15.95 -21.00 4.21
N GLU A 69 -15.63 -19.72 4.02
CA GLU A 69 -16.34 -18.60 4.65
C GLU A 69 -17.66 -18.29 3.89
N PRO A 70 -18.64 -17.65 4.54
CA PRO A 70 -19.82 -17.14 3.84
C PRO A 70 -19.43 -16.22 2.69
N PHE A 71 -20.28 -16.11 1.66
CA PHE A 71 -19.99 -15.28 0.49
C PHE A 71 -19.68 -13.82 0.88
N GLU A 72 -20.38 -13.28 1.87
CA GLU A 72 -20.09 -11.95 2.44
C GLU A 72 -18.64 -11.84 2.96
N GLY A 73 -18.10 -12.89 3.58
CA GLY A 73 -16.72 -12.94 4.05
C GLY A 73 -15.70 -12.95 2.90
N GLN A 74 -16.03 -13.61 1.78
CA GLN A 74 -15.19 -13.56 0.57
C GLN A 74 -15.20 -12.17 -0.06
N VAL A 75 -16.38 -11.53 -0.12
CA VAL A 75 -16.49 -10.13 -0.57
C VAL A 75 -15.73 -9.18 0.36
N ALA A 76 -15.76 -9.44 1.67
CA ALA A 76 -15.05 -8.66 2.67
C ALA A 76 -13.53 -8.65 2.46
N VAL A 77 -12.91 -9.82 2.19
CA VAL A 77 -11.47 -9.88 1.86
C VAL A 77 -11.16 -9.16 0.55
N ALA A 78 -12.01 -9.32 -0.48
CA ALA A 78 -11.84 -8.60 -1.74
C ALA A 78 -11.91 -7.07 -1.54
N ALA A 79 -12.85 -6.61 -0.70
CA ALA A 79 -12.98 -5.20 -0.35
C ALA A 79 -11.75 -4.68 0.41
N VAL A 80 -11.16 -5.47 1.33
CA VAL A 80 -9.90 -5.12 2.01
C VAL A 80 -8.76 -4.89 1.00
N ILE A 81 -8.62 -5.74 -0.01
CA ILE A 81 -7.61 -5.53 -1.08
C ILE A 81 -7.84 -4.16 -1.75
N LEU A 82 -9.07 -3.86 -2.14
CA LEU A 82 -9.41 -2.59 -2.80
C LEU A 82 -9.25 -1.38 -1.86
N ASN A 83 -9.52 -1.54 -0.56
CA ASN A 83 -9.34 -0.50 0.44
C ASN A 83 -7.86 -0.19 0.67
N ARG A 84 -7.00 -1.21 0.65
CA ARG A 84 -5.54 -1.03 0.65
C ARG A 84 -5.10 -0.26 -0.58
N VAL A 85 -5.53 -0.68 -1.78
CA VAL A 85 -5.19 0.02 -3.04
C VAL A 85 -5.59 1.51 -3.02
N LYS A 86 -6.71 1.85 -2.38
CA LYS A 86 -7.18 3.24 -2.24
C LYS A 86 -6.49 4.03 -1.13
N SER A 87 -5.77 3.36 -0.23
CA SER A 87 -5.16 3.97 0.94
C SER A 87 -3.71 4.36 0.67
N PRO A 88 -3.26 5.56 1.08
CA PRO A 88 -1.88 6.00 0.90
C PRO A 88 -0.86 5.19 1.71
N SER A 89 -1.32 4.36 2.66
CA SER A 89 -0.47 3.50 3.49
C SER A 89 -0.06 2.19 2.81
N PHE A 90 -0.58 1.91 1.61
CA PHE A 90 -0.35 0.65 0.90
C PHE A 90 0.01 0.92 -0.58
N PRO A 91 0.49 -0.10 -1.31
CA PRO A 91 0.66 -0.02 -2.75
C PRO A 91 -0.64 0.29 -3.48
N ASN A 92 -0.52 0.88 -4.67
CA ASN A 92 -1.64 1.44 -5.43
C ASN A 92 -2.18 0.53 -6.54
N THR A 93 -1.80 -0.75 -6.55
CA THR A 93 -2.35 -1.76 -7.48
C THR A 93 -2.69 -3.04 -6.74
N PRO A 94 -3.72 -3.81 -7.18
CA PRO A 94 -4.09 -5.06 -6.54
C PRO A 94 -2.92 -6.05 -6.49
N SER A 95 -2.20 -6.25 -7.60
CA SER A 95 -1.01 -7.09 -7.63
C SER A 95 0.02 -6.68 -6.58
N ALA A 96 0.37 -5.39 -6.48
CA ALA A 96 1.37 -4.93 -5.51
C ALA A 96 0.91 -5.12 -4.05
N VAL A 97 -0.37 -4.90 -3.75
CA VAL A 97 -0.96 -5.19 -2.43
C VAL A 97 -0.90 -6.69 -2.10
N ILE A 98 -1.20 -7.55 -3.07
CA ILE A 98 -1.22 -9.00 -2.89
C ILE A 98 0.19 -9.55 -2.63
N PHE A 99 1.21 -9.01 -3.30
CA PHE A 99 2.59 -9.42 -3.17
C PHE A 99 3.35 -8.76 -2.01
N GLU A 100 2.70 -7.94 -1.18
CA GLU A 100 3.34 -7.45 0.04
C GLU A 100 3.75 -8.64 0.95
N PRO A 101 4.95 -8.61 1.56
CA PRO A 101 5.44 -9.74 2.34
C PRO A 101 4.48 -10.18 3.45
N ARG A 102 4.04 -11.45 3.37
CA ARG A 102 3.11 -12.09 4.32
C ARG A 102 1.71 -11.47 4.38
N ALA A 103 1.30 -10.75 3.34
CA ALA A 103 -0.04 -10.14 3.28
C ALA A 103 -1.15 -11.17 2.98
N PHE A 104 -0.85 -12.19 2.16
CA PHE A 104 -1.80 -13.22 1.73
C PHE A 104 -1.11 -14.60 1.70
N THR A 105 -1.75 -15.61 2.28
CA THR A 105 -1.23 -16.98 2.37
C THR A 105 -1.10 -17.63 0.99
N ALA A 106 -2.02 -17.33 0.07
CA ALA A 106 -2.01 -17.87 -1.30
C ALA A 106 -0.70 -17.61 -2.06
N VAL A 107 0.02 -16.54 -1.73
CA VAL A 107 1.34 -16.23 -2.30
C VAL A 107 2.39 -17.19 -1.76
N ALA A 108 2.46 -17.36 -0.43
CA ALA A 108 3.42 -18.24 0.22
C ALA A 108 3.17 -19.72 -0.11
N ASP A 109 1.91 -20.11 -0.25
CA ASP A 109 1.50 -21.48 -0.55
C ASP A 109 1.61 -21.82 -2.05
N GLY A 110 2.03 -20.87 -2.89
CA GLY A 110 2.18 -21.05 -4.34
C GLY A 110 0.84 -21.16 -5.11
N GLN A 111 -0.29 -20.94 -4.44
CA GLN A 111 -1.62 -21.07 -5.01
C GLN A 111 -2.05 -19.86 -5.85
N ILE A 112 -1.27 -18.78 -5.83
CA ILE A 112 -1.61 -17.52 -6.49
C ILE A 112 -1.69 -17.62 -8.02
N TRP A 113 -1.08 -18.64 -8.62
CA TRP A 113 -1.03 -18.86 -10.08
C TRP A 113 -2.05 -19.88 -10.61
N LEU A 114 -2.86 -20.46 -9.73
CA LEU A 114 -3.85 -21.46 -10.09
C LEU A 114 -5.06 -20.86 -10.84
N GLU A 115 -5.92 -21.73 -11.36
CA GLU A 115 -7.19 -21.30 -11.93
C GLU A 115 -8.12 -20.76 -10.84
N PRO A 116 -8.66 -19.54 -10.99
CA PRO A 116 -9.49 -18.93 -9.95
C PRO A 116 -10.76 -19.71 -9.62
N ASN A 117 -11.05 -19.80 -8.33
CA ASN A 117 -12.34 -20.31 -7.88
C ASN A 117 -13.47 -19.38 -8.35
N GLU A 118 -14.58 -19.97 -8.82
CA GLU A 118 -15.70 -19.22 -9.37
C GLU A 118 -16.38 -18.31 -8.32
N ASN A 119 -16.58 -18.79 -7.09
CA ASN A 119 -17.20 -18.02 -6.03
C ASN A 119 -16.30 -16.86 -5.57
N ALA A 120 -15.00 -17.10 -5.42
CA ALA A 120 -14.04 -16.04 -5.13
C ALA A 120 -14.02 -14.97 -6.25
N SER A 121 -14.08 -15.40 -7.51
CA SER A 121 -14.17 -14.49 -8.66
C SER A 121 -15.45 -13.65 -8.64
N LYS A 122 -16.60 -14.24 -8.26
CA LYS A 122 -17.87 -13.51 -8.06
C LYS A 122 -17.76 -12.51 -6.91
N ALA A 123 -17.07 -12.87 -5.83
CA ALA A 123 -16.84 -11.99 -4.69
C ALA A 123 -15.99 -10.77 -5.08
N VAL A 124 -14.89 -10.98 -5.81
CA VAL A 124 -14.07 -9.90 -6.37
C VAL A 124 -14.90 -8.95 -7.23
N ARG A 125 -15.68 -9.49 -8.17
CA ARG A 125 -16.58 -8.67 -9.01
C ARG A 125 -17.61 -7.87 -8.20
N SER A 126 -18.08 -8.42 -7.09
CA SER A 126 -19.04 -7.75 -6.21
C SER A 126 -18.38 -6.58 -5.46
N ALA A 127 -17.16 -6.77 -4.95
CA ALA A 127 -16.39 -5.69 -4.33
C ALA A 127 -16.04 -4.57 -5.33
N LEU A 128 -15.72 -4.93 -6.58
CA LEU A 128 -15.47 -3.96 -7.66
C LEU A 128 -16.69 -3.12 -8.03
N LYS A 129 -17.89 -3.69 -7.90
CA LYS A 129 -19.16 -2.95 -8.04
C LYS A 129 -19.48 -2.06 -6.83
N GLY A 130 -18.61 -2.03 -5.82
CA GLY A 130 -18.71 -1.15 -4.66
C GLY A 130 -19.28 -1.81 -3.41
N TRP A 131 -19.52 -3.13 -3.41
CA TRP A 131 -19.95 -3.80 -2.20
C TRP A 131 -18.77 -4.00 -1.24
N ASP A 132 -18.73 -3.18 -0.17
CA ASP A 132 -17.80 -3.34 0.94
C ASP A 132 -18.54 -3.66 2.24
N PRO A 133 -18.68 -4.94 2.63
CA PRO A 133 -19.32 -5.30 3.89
C PRO A 133 -18.50 -4.93 5.12
N THR A 134 -17.21 -4.56 4.97
CA THR A 134 -16.29 -4.21 6.07
C THR A 134 -16.38 -2.76 6.51
N GLY A 135 -16.93 -1.88 5.65
CA GLY A 135 -17.00 -0.44 5.92
C GLY A 135 -15.64 0.25 5.92
N GLY A 136 -14.78 -0.09 4.95
CA GLY A 136 -13.47 0.54 4.76
C GLY A 136 -12.32 -0.09 5.55
N CYS A 137 -12.44 -1.33 6.01
CA CYS A 137 -11.35 -1.99 6.73
C CYS A 137 -10.17 -2.30 5.79
N THR A 138 -8.96 -2.26 6.35
CA THR A 138 -7.70 -2.55 5.65
C THR A 138 -6.96 -3.74 6.27
N TYR A 139 -7.46 -4.24 7.40
CA TYR A 139 -6.92 -5.40 8.11
C TYR A 139 -8.02 -6.37 8.50
N TYR A 140 -7.64 -7.63 8.69
CA TYR A 140 -8.49 -8.64 9.32
C TYR A 140 -7.62 -9.71 9.98
N PHE A 141 -8.22 -10.49 10.89
CA PHE A 141 -7.57 -11.63 11.50
C PHE A 141 -8.58 -12.67 11.99
N ASN A 142 -8.14 -13.92 12.11
CA ASN A 142 -8.90 -14.96 12.79
C ASN A 142 -8.54 -14.95 14.29
N PRO A 143 -9.47 -14.60 15.19
CA PRO A 143 -9.18 -14.51 16.63
C PRO A 143 -8.83 -15.86 17.25
N ALA A 144 -9.13 -16.98 16.60
CA ALA A 144 -8.76 -18.31 17.08
C ALA A 144 -7.28 -18.66 16.83
N THR A 145 -6.61 -17.98 15.90
CA THR A 145 -5.23 -18.33 15.49
C THR A 145 -4.26 -17.14 15.54
N ALA A 146 -4.75 -15.90 15.63
CA ALA A 146 -3.92 -14.71 15.60
C ALA A 146 -3.10 -14.52 16.89
N THR A 147 -1.79 -14.50 16.75
CA THR A 147 -0.83 -14.33 17.86
C THR A 147 -0.22 -12.92 17.93
N SER A 148 -0.39 -12.09 16.88
CA SER A 148 0.20 -10.75 16.82
C SER A 148 -0.49 -9.77 17.78
N GLN A 149 0.20 -9.29 18.81
CA GLN A 149 -0.35 -8.28 19.72
C GLN A 149 -0.77 -6.99 18.98
N TRP A 150 -0.05 -6.63 17.91
CA TRP A 150 -0.36 -5.45 17.11
C TRP A 150 -1.70 -5.56 16.38
N ILE A 151 -2.11 -6.74 15.90
CA ILE A 151 -3.41 -6.86 15.21
C ILE A 151 -4.58 -6.73 16.20
N TRP A 152 -4.38 -7.21 17.43
CA TRP A 152 -5.36 -7.09 18.51
C TRP A 152 -5.54 -5.66 19.01
N SER A 153 -4.54 -4.78 18.83
CA SER A 153 -4.64 -3.36 19.20
C SER A 153 -5.37 -2.49 18.17
N ARG A 154 -5.65 -3.02 16.97
CA ARG A 154 -6.37 -2.29 15.92
C ARG A 154 -7.85 -2.09 16.32
N PRO A 155 -8.45 -0.93 16.01
CA PRO A 155 -9.89 -0.73 16.19
C PRO A 155 -10.71 -1.77 15.40
N GLN A 156 -11.38 -2.66 16.12
CA GLN A 156 -12.20 -3.72 15.54
C GLN A 156 -13.54 -3.13 15.07
N ALA A 157 -13.90 -3.36 13.81
CA ALA A 157 -15.12 -2.82 13.22
C ALA A 157 -16.27 -3.83 13.27
N LYS A 158 -16.01 -5.07 12.87
CA LYS A 158 -17.01 -6.15 12.83
C LYS A 158 -16.39 -7.52 12.62
N LYS A 159 -17.17 -8.56 12.88
CA LYS A 159 -16.83 -9.96 12.59
C LYS A 159 -17.74 -10.50 11.48
N ILE A 160 -17.15 -11.12 10.45
CA ILE A 160 -17.87 -11.84 9.40
C ILE A 160 -17.23 -13.22 9.29
N GLY A 161 -18.02 -14.27 9.54
CA GLY A 161 -17.51 -15.64 9.65
C GLY A 161 -16.43 -15.76 10.73
N LYS A 162 -15.26 -16.25 10.36
CA LYS A 162 -14.10 -16.43 11.26
C LYS A 162 -13.24 -15.17 11.37
N HIS A 163 -13.44 -14.15 10.56
CA HIS A 163 -12.58 -12.96 10.54
C HIS A 163 -13.17 -11.77 11.29
N ILE A 164 -12.34 -11.14 12.12
CA ILE A 164 -12.57 -9.79 12.63
C ILE A 164 -11.87 -8.81 11.69
N PHE A 165 -12.58 -7.80 11.22
CA PHE A 165 -12.08 -6.75 10.32
C PHE A 165 -11.79 -5.46 11.10
N CYS A 166 -10.68 -4.80 10.77
CA CYS A 166 -10.15 -3.66 11.53
C CYS A 166 -9.67 -2.52 10.63
N ARG A 167 -9.57 -1.32 11.23
CA ARG A 167 -8.97 -0.12 10.63
C ARG A 167 -7.53 0.09 11.09
#